data_AF-E2CK31-F1
#
_entry.id   AF-E2CK31-F1
#
_cell.length_a   1.000
_cell.length_b   1.000
_cell.length_c   1.000
_cell.angle_alpha   90.00
_cell.angle_beta   90.00
_cell.angle_gamma   90.00
#
_symmetry.space_group_name_H-M   'P 1'
#
loop_
_entity.id
_entity.type
_entity.pdbx_description
1 polymer ?
#
loop_
_entity_poly.entity_id
_entity_poly.type
_entity_poly.pdbx_seq_one_letter_code
_entity_poly.pdbx_strand_id
1 'polypeptide(L)'
;MELQKQSNSLSRYLIPIGIIGFCSWAFWLSTQFDRVPPILKRGMQPSDFPQLVLGLIICLTILLFFTDKSRPPAALSRVVQSTMALLIGFVLIAEIDLFLGLGLFAAALSAIWGERRIGALLLVGIAAPVLVFFLFDGIFEVRFPRGVLTTLWYG
;
A
#
# COMPACT_ATOMS: atom_id res chain seq x y z
N MET A 1 -29.35 19.73 14.49
CA MET A 1 -29.59 18.26 14.52
C MET A 1 -29.91 17.69 13.13
N GLU A 2 -30.68 18.37 12.27
CA GLU A 2 -30.98 17.87 10.91
C GLU A 2 -29.76 17.81 9.98
N LEU A 3 -28.84 18.79 10.04
CA LEU A 3 -27.66 18.80 9.15
C LEU A 3 -26.68 17.64 9.43
N GLN A 4 -26.60 17.18 10.68
CA GLN A 4 -25.75 16.05 11.07
C GLN A 4 -26.37 14.70 10.64
N LYS A 5 -27.71 14.63 10.57
CA LYS A 5 -28.44 13.45 10.10
C LYS A 5 -28.33 13.29 8.57
N GLN A 6 -28.32 14.40 7.82
CA GLN A 6 -28.21 14.42 6.36
C GLN A 6 -26.77 14.11 5.86
N SER A 7 -25.74 14.58 6.56
CA SER A 7 -24.34 14.21 6.26
C SER A 7 -24.08 12.70 6.42
N ASN A 8 -24.72 12.08 7.41
CA ASN A 8 -24.57 10.64 7.68
C ASN A 8 -25.26 9.75 6.63
N SER A 9 -26.35 10.21 6.01
CA SER A 9 -26.98 9.46 4.91
C SER A 9 -26.20 9.61 3.62
N LEU A 10 -25.75 10.83 3.28
CA LEU A 10 -24.96 11.07 2.06
C LEU A 10 -23.63 10.31 2.06
N SER A 11 -22.88 10.35 3.15
CA SER A 11 -21.61 9.60 3.28
C SER A 11 -21.78 8.09 3.11
N ARG A 12 -22.90 7.54 3.59
CA ARG A 12 -23.22 6.11 3.47
C ARG A 12 -23.39 5.64 2.02
N TYR A 13 -23.80 6.51 1.10
CA TYR A 13 -23.88 6.18 -0.33
C TYR A 13 -22.64 6.66 -1.10
N LEU A 14 -22.12 7.85 -0.77
CA LEU A 14 -20.97 8.44 -1.46
C LEU A 14 -19.71 7.59 -1.31
N ILE A 15 -19.46 7.01 -0.13
CA ILE A 15 -18.25 6.20 0.11
C ILE A 15 -18.27 4.92 -0.76
N PRO A 16 -19.32 4.06 -0.72
CA PRO A 16 -19.39 2.89 -1.61
C PRO A 16 -19.35 3.26 -3.09
N ILE A 17 -20.09 4.30 -3.52
CA ILE A 17 -20.09 4.75 -4.91
C ILE A 17 -18.69 5.20 -5.33
N GLY A 18 -17.98 5.93 -4.48
CA GLY A 18 -16.61 6.35 -4.73
C GLY A 18 -15.65 5.16 -4.83
N ILE A 19 -15.74 4.20 -3.91
CA ILE A 19 -14.90 2.98 -3.94
C ILE A 19 -15.17 2.18 -5.21
N ILE A 20 -16.44 1.94 -5.56
CA ILE A 20 -16.82 1.18 -6.75
C ILE A 20 -16.38 1.91 -8.02
N GLY A 21 -16.57 3.24 -8.09
CA GLY A 21 -16.12 4.06 -9.21
C GLY A 21 -14.60 3.99 -9.40
N PHE A 22 -13.84 4.16 -8.33
CA PHE A 22 -12.38 4.04 -8.34
C PHE A 22 -11.93 2.63 -8.75
N CYS A 23 -12.53 1.58 -8.17
CA CYS A 23 -12.17 0.20 -8.49
C CYS A 23 -12.51 -0.15 -9.95
N SER A 24 -13.63 0.35 -10.47
CA SER A 24 -14.03 0.15 -11.87
C SER A 24 -13.07 0.85 -12.83
N TRP A 25 -12.66 2.08 -12.50
CA TRP A 25 -11.61 2.78 -13.24
C TRP A 25 -10.29 2.00 -13.22
N ALA A 26 -9.83 1.58 -12.04
CA ALA A 26 -8.60 0.81 -11.89
C ALA A 26 -8.67 -0.53 -12.63
N PHE A 27 -9.84 -1.16 -12.65
CA PHE A 27 -10.09 -2.39 -13.41
C PHE A 27 -9.95 -2.11 -14.91
N TRP A 28 -10.52 -1.02 -15.41
CA TRP A 28 -10.34 -0.61 -16.80
C TRP A 28 -8.87 -0.36 -17.15
N LEU A 29 -8.11 0.33 -16.29
CA LEU A 29 -6.66 0.52 -16.49
C LEU A 29 -5.92 -0.83 -16.55
N SER A 30 -6.29 -1.80 -15.70
CA SER A 30 -5.65 -3.12 -15.70
C SER A 30 -5.84 -3.91 -17.00
N THR A 31 -6.86 -3.57 -17.80
CA THR A 31 -7.08 -4.21 -19.11
C THR A 31 -6.09 -3.75 -20.17
N GLN A 32 -5.42 -2.62 -19.97
CA GLN A 32 -4.42 -2.06 -20.88
C GLN A 32 -3.02 -2.68 -20.70
N PHE A 33 -2.84 -3.57 -19.73
CA PHE A 33 -1.55 -4.23 -19.52
C PHE A 33 -1.18 -5.15 -20.69
N ASP A 34 0.13 -5.18 -21.00
CA ASP A 34 0.67 -6.01 -22.05
C ASP A 34 0.33 -7.49 -21.82
N ARG A 35 -0.39 -8.07 -22.78
CA ARG A 35 -0.82 -9.47 -22.72
C ARG A 35 0.37 -10.35 -23.04
N VAL A 36 0.82 -11.12 -22.05
CA VAL A 36 1.85 -12.15 -22.28
C VAL A 36 1.30 -13.20 -23.26
N PRO A 37 2.09 -13.60 -24.28
CA PRO A 37 1.69 -14.61 -25.25
C PRO A 37 1.19 -15.88 -24.56
N PRO A 38 0.17 -16.58 -25.11
CA PRO A 38 -0.43 -17.76 -24.49
C PRO A 38 0.59 -18.86 -24.11
N ILE A 39 1.69 -18.95 -24.85
CA ILE A 39 2.77 -19.93 -24.65
C ILE A 39 3.59 -19.68 -23.37
N LEU A 40 3.64 -18.44 -22.86
CA LEU A 40 4.37 -18.05 -21.64
C LEU A 40 3.47 -17.97 -20.40
N LYS A 41 2.17 -18.30 -20.52
CA LYS A 41 1.22 -18.31 -19.41
C LYS A 41 1.51 -19.46 -18.45
N ARG A 42 2.52 -19.30 -17.59
CA ARG A 42 2.73 -20.16 -16.43
C ARG A 42 2.09 -19.51 -15.22
N GLY A 43 0.82 -19.85 -14.94
CA GLY A 43 0.07 -19.37 -13.78
C GLY A 43 -0.81 -18.14 -14.04
N MET A 44 -0.97 -17.29 -13.02
CA MET A 44 -1.80 -16.09 -13.05
C MET A 44 -1.13 -14.98 -13.87
N GLN A 45 -1.83 -14.37 -14.83
CA GLN A 45 -1.24 -13.27 -15.61
C GLN A 45 -1.09 -12.02 -14.72
N PRO A 46 -0.15 -11.12 -15.06
CA PRO A 46 0.02 -9.85 -14.34
C PRO A 46 -1.27 -9.01 -14.25
N SER A 47 -2.16 -9.13 -15.23
CA SER A 47 -3.48 -8.49 -15.24
C SER A 47 -4.51 -9.18 -14.35
N ASP A 48 -4.41 -10.49 -14.17
CA ASP A 48 -5.43 -11.30 -13.50
C ASP A 48 -5.40 -11.02 -11.98
N PHE A 49 -4.22 -10.77 -11.41
CA PHE A 49 -4.08 -10.48 -9.99
C PHE A 49 -4.78 -9.17 -9.56
N PRO A 50 -4.48 -7.99 -10.17
CA PRO A 50 -5.21 -6.76 -9.87
C PRO A 50 -6.72 -6.90 -10.07
N GLN A 51 -7.16 -7.58 -11.13
CA GLN A 51 -8.57 -7.77 -11.45
C GLN A 51 -9.31 -8.56 -10.37
N LEU A 52 -8.70 -9.63 -9.86
CA LEU A 52 -9.27 -10.43 -8.77
C LEU A 52 -9.40 -9.61 -7.48
N VAL A 53 -8.36 -8.86 -7.10
CA VAL A 53 -8.38 -8.01 -5.90
C VAL A 53 -9.44 -6.91 -6.03
N LEU A 54 -9.53 -6.24 -7.17
CA LEU A 54 -10.53 -5.21 -7.43
C LEU A 54 -11.96 -5.77 -7.41
N GLY A 55 -12.18 -6.93 -8.04
CA GLY A 55 -13.45 -7.63 -8.00
C GLY A 55 -13.86 -8.02 -6.57
N LEU A 56 -12.91 -8.49 -5.77
CA LEU A 56 -13.12 -8.81 -4.36
C LEU A 56 -13.50 -7.54 -3.55
N ILE A 57 -12.78 -6.43 -3.74
CA ILE A 57 -13.08 -5.16 -3.05
C ILE A 57 -14.50 -4.67 -3.41
N ILE A 58 -14.88 -4.72 -4.69
CA ILE A 58 -16.23 -4.36 -5.13
C ILE A 58 -17.27 -5.25 -4.46
N CYS A 59 -17.06 -6.57 -4.46
CA CYS A 59 -17.97 -7.53 -3.83
C CYS A 59 -18.14 -7.25 -2.33
N LEU A 60 -17.03 -7.07 -1.60
CA LEU A 60 -17.04 -6.74 -0.17
C LEU A 60 -17.71 -5.39 0.10
N THR A 61 -17.50 -4.40 -0.77
CA THR A 61 -18.15 -3.08 -0.65
C THR A 61 -19.66 -3.18 -0.81
N ILE A 62 -20.14 -3.99 -1.76
CA ILE A 62 -21.57 -4.26 -1.94
C ILE A 62 -22.13 -4.99 -0.72
N LEU A 63 -21.42 -6.01 -0.21
CA LEU A 63 -21.83 -6.72 1.01
C LEU A 63 -21.91 -5.77 2.21
N LEU A 64 -20.90 -4.93 2.43
CA LEU A 64 -20.90 -3.92 3.48
C LEU A 64 -22.04 -2.91 3.31
N PHE A 65 -22.35 -2.50 2.08
CA PHE A 65 -23.47 -1.60 1.85
C PHE A 65 -24.81 -2.16 2.36
N PHE A 66 -25.03 -3.47 2.21
CA PHE A 66 -26.23 -4.15 2.70
C PHE A 66 -26.15 -4.53 4.19
N THR A 67 -24.98 -4.95 4.68
CA THR A 67 -24.81 -5.47 6.04
C THR A 67 -24.54 -4.37 7.07
N ASP A 68 -23.89 -3.28 6.68
CA ASP A 68 -23.42 -2.28 7.62
C ASP A 68 -24.57 -1.40 8.16
N LYS A 69 -24.71 -1.41 9.49
CA LYS A 69 -25.62 -0.55 10.26
C LYS A 69 -24.86 0.40 11.19
N SER A 70 -23.54 0.45 11.08
CA SER A 70 -22.67 1.21 11.97
C SER A 70 -22.79 2.71 11.72
N ARG A 71 -22.49 3.49 12.76
CA ARG A 71 -22.38 4.95 12.65
C ARG A 71 -21.07 5.30 11.93
N PRO A 72 -21.02 6.43 11.20
CA PRO A 72 -19.81 6.82 10.49
C PRO A 72 -18.61 6.90 11.44
N PRO A 73 -17.42 6.47 10.99
CA PRO A 73 -16.24 6.39 11.83
C PRO A 73 -15.83 7.78 12.34
N ALA A 74 -15.29 7.81 13.55
CA ALA A 74 -14.70 9.01 14.13
C ALA A 74 -13.51 9.49 13.29
N ALA A 75 -13.16 10.78 13.44
CA ALA A 75 -12.01 11.36 12.72
C ALA A 75 -10.72 10.56 12.97
N LEU A 76 -9.91 10.42 11.92
CA LEU A 76 -8.63 9.70 11.97
C LEU A 76 -7.71 10.30 13.03
N SER A 77 -7.07 9.44 13.84
CA SER A 77 -6.11 9.90 14.84
C SER A 77 -4.89 10.55 14.17
N ARG A 78 -4.21 11.44 14.89
CA ARG A 78 -3.02 12.12 14.39
C ARG A 78 -1.91 11.13 14.01
N VAL A 79 -1.79 10.02 14.73
CA VAL A 79 -0.83 8.93 14.42
C VAL A 79 -1.13 8.29 13.07
N VAL A 80 -2.41 8.03 12.77
CA VAL A 80 -2.82 7.47 11.47
C VAL A 80 -2.53 8.45 10.34
N GLN A 81 -2.85 9.74 10.53
CA GLN A 81 -2.55 10.78 9.54
C GLN A 81 -1.05 10.91 9.28
N SER A 82 -0.22 10.89 10.34
CA SER A 82 1.24 10.91 10.22
C SER A 82 1.78 9.68 9.51
N THR A 83 1.22 8.50 9.77
CA THR A 83 1.61 7.25 9.08
C THR A 83 1.25 7.30 7.60
N MET A 84 0.08 7.83 7.24
CA MET A 84 -0.31 8.04 5.83
C MET A 84 0.62 9.04 5.12
N ALA A 85 0.98 10.14 5.78
CA ALA A 85 1.95 11.09 5.23
C ALA A 85 3.34 10.44 5.07
N LEU A 86 3.73 9.57 6.00
CA LEU A 86 4.99 8.84 5.93
C LEU A 86 5.01 7.87 4.73
N LEU A 87 3.90 7.24 4.38
CA LEU A 87 3.80 6.39 3.18
C LEU A 87 4.06 7.18 1.90
N ILE A 88 3.56 8.42 1.81
CA ILE A 88 3.85 9.31 0.67
C ILE A 88 5.35 9.60 0.63
N GLY A 89 5.95 9.95 1.78
CA GLY A 89 7.40 10.17 1.89
C GLY A 89 8.22 8.94 1.47
N PHE A 90 7.77 7.74 1.86
CA PHE A 90 8.41 6.49 1.45
C PHE A 90 8.39 6.31 -0.07
N VAL A 91 7.23 6.50 -0.72
CA VAL A 91 7.11 6.37 -2.18
C VAL A 91 8.09 7.32 -2.88
N LEU A 92 8.17 8.57 -2.45
CA LEU A 92 9.08 9.57 -3.04
C LEU A 92 10.55 9.19 -2.89
N ILE A 93 10.95 8.61 -1.75
CA ILE A 93 12.33 8.20 -1.50
C ILE A 93 12.65 6.88 -2.21
N ALA A 94 11.68 5.96 -2.30
CA ALA A 94 11.84 4.67 -2.96
C ALA A 94 12.11 4.78 -4.46
N GLU A 95 11.66 5.85 -5.11
CA GLU A 95 12.03 6.19 -6.50
C GLU A 95 13.55 6.45 -6.66
N ILE A 96 14.20 6.95 -5.61
CA ILE A 96 15.66 7.21 -5.61
C ILE A 96 16.41 5.94 -5.19
N ASP A 97 16.01 5.36 -4.06
CA ASP A 97 16.59 4.14 -3.51
C ASP A 97 15.58 3.44 -2.60
N LEU A 98 15.17 2.23 -3.00
CA LEU A 98 14.20 1.41 -2.27
C LEU A 98 14.68 1.08 -0.84
N PHE A 99 15.96 0.80 -0.64
CA PHE A 99 16.51 0.38 0.66
C PHE A 99 16.67 1.56 1.61
N LEU A 100 17.08 2.70 1.08
CA LEU A 100 17.10 3.95 1.84
C LEU A 100 15.68 4.35 2.25
N GLY A 101 14.72 4.24 1.32
CA GLY A 101 13.30 4.45 1.59
C GLY A 101 12.80 3.51 2.69
N LEU A 102 13.11 2.21 2.59
CA LEU A 102 12.66 1.21 3.56
C LEU A 102 13.25 1.45 4.96
N GLY A 103 14.54 1.79 5.05
CA GLY A 103 15.21 2.08 6.31
C GLY A 103 14.67 3.33 6.98
N LEU A 104 14.55 4.44 6.25
CA LEU A 104 13.97 5.68 6.76
C LEU A 104 12.50 5.49 7.16
N PHE A 105 11.72 4.79 6.34
CA PHE A 105 10.32 4.49 6.63
C PHE A 105 10.19 3.66 7.90
N ALA A 106 10.95 2.58 8.05
CA ALA A 106 10.89 1.70 9.22
C ALA A 106 11.29 2.43 10.51
N ALA A 107 12.33 3.25 10.47
CA ALA A 107 12.77 4.06 11.61
C ALA A 107 11.75 5.15 11.97
N ALA A 108 11.25 5.90 10.98
CA ALA A 108 10.29 6.98 11.19
C ALA A 108 8.92 6.46 11.66
N LEU A 109 8.47 5.31 11.13
CA LEU A 109 7.24 4.66 11.57
C LEU A 109 7.33 4.27 13.04
N SER A 110 8.46 3.63 13.42
CA SER A 110 8.74 3.25 14.80
C SER A 110 8.77 4.46 15.73
N ALA A 111 9.35 5.58 15.28
CA ALA A 111 9.37 6.84 16.01
C ALA A 111 7.97 7.43 16.23
N ILE A 112 7.13 7.43 15.18
CA ILE A 112 5.75 7.94 15.23
C ILE A 112 4.88 7.10 16.18
N TRP A 113 5.16 5.80 16.29
CA TRP A 113 4.46 4.87 17.18
C TRP A 113 4.93 4.92 18.64
N GLY A 114 5.91 5.77 18.95
CA GLY A 114 6.29 6.09 20.33
C GLY A 114 7.65 5.55 20.77
N GLU A 115 8.39 4.85 19.91
CA GLU A 115 9.76 4.44 20.24
C GLU A 115 10.68 5.68 20.20
N ARG A 116 11.43 5.91 21.28
CA ARG A 116 12.33 7.07 21.43
C ARG A 116 13.79 6.67 21.54
N ARG A 117 14.08 5.38 21.73
CA ARG A 117 15.45 4.87 21.88
C ARG A 117 16.16 4.90 20.54
N ILE A 118 17.10 5.83 20.38
CA ILE A 118 17.88 6.02 19.14
C ILE A 118 18.51 4.71 18.66
N GLY A 119 19.04 3.90 19.60
CA GLY A 119 19.61 2.58 19.26
C GLY A 119 18.59 1.62 18.65
N ALA A 120 17.34 1.61 19.14
CA ALA A 120 16.28 0.78 18.57
C ALA A 120 15.83 1.29 17.20
N LEU A 121 15.74 2.62 17.02
CA LEU A 121 15.41 3.23 15.72
C LEU A 121 16.46 2.90 14.65
N LEU A 122 17.75 3.03 14.99
CA LEU A 122 18.85 2.69 14.10
C LEU A 122 18.87 1.19 13.80
N LEU A 123 18.64 0.34 14.80
CA LEU A 123 18.57 -1.11 14.62
C LEU A 123 17.46 -1.44 13.62
N VAL A 124 16.23 -0.95 13.82
CA VAL A 124 15.11 -1.23 12.91
C VAL A 124 15.37 -0.64 11.52
N GLY A 125 15.87 0.59 11.44
CA GLY A 125 16.17 1.26 10.18
C GLY A 125 17.27 0.60 9.35
N ILE A 126 18.19 -0.16 9.96
CA ILE A 126 19.24 -0.91 9.26
C ILE A 126 18.84 -2.37 9.08
N ALA A 127 18.33 -3.03 10.12
CA ALA A 127 18.00 -4.43 10.09
C ALA A 127 16.87 -4.74 9.10
N ALA A 128 15.85 -3.88 9.01
CA ALA A 128 14.75 -4.09 8.07
C ALA A 128 15.24 -4.14 6.60
N PRO A 129 15.96 -3.13 6.07
CA PRO A 129 16.44 -3.18 4.69
C PRO A 129 17.46 -4.29 4.46
N VAL A 130 18.34 -4.58 5.42
CA VAL A 130 19.33 -5.66 5.31
C VAL A 130 18.65 -7.03 5.23
N LEU A 131 17.68 -7.32 6.10
CA LEU A 131 16.95 -8.58 6.10
C LEU A 131 16.14 -8.76 4.82
N VAL A 132 15.45 -7.70 4.37
CA VAL A 132 14.71 -7.72 3.10
C VAL A 132 15.67 -7.96 1.94
N PHE A 133 16.83 -7.30 1.91
CA PHE A 133 17.83 -7.50 0.86
C PHE A 133 18.27 -8.96 0.77
N PHE A 134 18.77 -9.55 1.86
CA PHE A 134 19.26 -10.94 1.85
C PHE A 134 18.17 -11.98 1.61
N LEU A 135 16.97 -11.74 2.12
CA LEU A 135 15.83 -12.64 1.88
C LEU A 135 15.52 -12.73 0.39
N PHE A 136 15.41 -11.59 -0.29
CA PHE A 136 14.97 -11.57 -1.69
C PHE A 136 16.11 -11.81 -2.68
N ASP A 137 17.28 -11.20 -2.48
CA ASP A 137 18.44 -11.40 -3.37
C ASP A 137 19.06 -12.78 -3.15
N GLY A 138 19.19 -13.22 -1.89
CA GLY A 138 19.85 -14.46 -1.52
C GLY A 138 18.97 -15.70 -1.58
N ILE A 139 17.73 -15.64 -1.06
CA ILE A 139 16.84 -16.82 -0.99
C ILE A 139 15.92 -16.90 -2.21
N PHE A 140 15.33 -15.78 -2.62
CA PHE A 140 14.39 -15.76 -3.74
C PHE A 140 15.04 -15.47 -5.10
N GLU A 141 16.33 -15.11 -5.14
CA GLU A 141 17.07 -14.73 -6.35
C GLU A 141 16.37 -13.61 -7.17
N VAL A 142 15.58 -12.77 -6.49
CA VAL A 142 14.88 -11.63 -7.08
C VAL A 142 15.78 -10.42 -6.98
N ARG A 143 16.30 -9.96 -8.12
CA ARG A 143 17.10 -8.74 -8.19
C ARG A 143 16.23 -7.50 -8.00
N PHE A 144 16.73 -6.58 -7.18
CA PHE A 144 16.08 -5.31 -6.94
C PHE A 144 16.48 -4.24 -7.95
N PRO A 145 15.66 -3.19 -8.13
CA PRO A 145 16.04 -2.01 -8.90
C PRO A 145 17.36 -1.42 -8.39
N ARG A 146 18.14 -0.84 -9.31
CA ARG A 146 19.37 -0.13 -8.96
C ARG A 146 19.02 1.22 -8.32
N GLY A 147 19.41 1.39 -7.08
CA GLY A 147 19.49 2.64 -6.33
C GLY A 147 20.93 2.90 -5.92
N VAL A 148 21.16 3.87 -5.03
CA VAL A 148 22.49 4.24 -4.53
C VAL A 148 23.19 3.05 -3.86
N LEU A 149 22.49 2.33 -2.97
CA LEU A 149 23.02 1.21 -2.20
C LEU A 149 23.21 -0.05 -3.05
N THR A 150 22.25 -0.37 -3.91
CA THR A 150 22.38 -1.54 -4.80
C THR A 150 23.35 -1.33 -5.94
N THR A 151 23.61 -0.08 -6.37
CA THR A 151 24.68 0.21 -7.35
C THR A 151 26.06 -0.06 -6.75
N LEU A 152 26.26 0.17 -5.45
CA LEU A 152 27.50 -0.16 -4.76
C LEU A 152 27.72 -1.69 -4.63
N TRP A 153 26.63 -2.46 -4.53
CA TRP A 153 26.70 -3.91 -4.34
C TRP A 153 26.73 -4.71 -5.65
N TYR A 154 25.98 -4.28 -6.66
CA TYR A 154 25.94 -4.93 -7.98
C TYR A 154 27.01 -4.40 -8.95
N GLY A 155 27.76 -3.37 -8.55
CA GLY A 155 28.83 -2.74 -9.32
C GLY A 155 30.10 -3.58 -9.37
#